data_AF-A0A7W0LB35-F1
#
_entry.id   AF-A0A7W0LB35-F1
#
_cell.length_a   1.000
_cell.length_b   1.000
_cell.length_c   1.000
_cell.angle_alpha   90.00
_cell.angle_beta   90.00
_cell.angle_gamma   90.00
#
_symmetry.space_group_name_H-M   'P 1'
#
loop_
_entity.id
_entity.type
_entity.pdbx_description
1 polymer ?
#
loop_
_entity_poly.entity_id
_entity_poly.type
_entity_poly.pdbx_seq_one_letter_code
_entity_poly.pdbx_strand_id
1 'polypeptide(L)' 'EVSSPELDLLADVANSCEGVFGSRMTGGGFGGCTVTLLRRTQVEAVVATLAQEYQRATGLTPEVYACEAGPGVREDA' A
#
# COMPACT_ATOMS: atom_id res chain seq x y z
N GLU A 1 10.69 15.66 -8.95
CA GLU A 1 9.49 15.06 -8.35
C GLU A 1 9.21 13.75 -9.08
N VAL A 2 8.97 12.64 -8.36
CA VAL A 2 8.85 11.28 -8.95
C VAL A 2 7.58 10.54 -8.50
N SER A 3 6.71 11.20 -7.73
CA SER A 3 5.43 10.61 -7.33
C SER A 3 4.37 10.76 -8.43
N SER A 4 3.16 10.29 -8.16
CA SER A 4 1.97 10.57 -8.95
C SER A 4 0.78 10.80 -8.02
N PRO A 5 -0.29 11.48 -8.48
CA PRO A 5 -1.49 11.69 -7.67
C PRO A 5 -2.08 10.40 -7.11
N GLU A 6 -1.97 9.29 -7.85
CA GLU A 6 -2.43 7.97 -7.42
C GLU A 6 -1.59 7.40 -6.28
N LEU A 7 -0.27 7.53 -6.34
CA LEU A 7 0.64 7.09 -5.28
C LEU A 7 0.48 7.93 -4.01
N ASP A 8 0.37 9.25 -4.19
CA ASP A 8 0.17 10.19 -3.08
C ASP A 8 -1.16 9.89 -2.38
N LEU A 9 -2.23 9.69 -3.15
CA LEU A 9 -3.53 9.28 -2.61
C LEU A 9 -3.47 7.98 -1.81
N LEU A 10 -2.84 6.92 -2.35
CA LEU A 10 -2.70 5.65 -1.63
C LEU A 10 -1.90 5.80 -0.33
N ALA A 11 -0.82 6.59 -0.36
CA ALA A 11 0.00 6.84 0.81
C ALA A 11 -0.78 7.63 1.87
N ASP A 12 -1.47 8.69 1.48
CA ASP A 12 -2.23 9.57 2.37
C ASP A 12 -3.42 8.84 3.02
N VAL A 13 -4.20 8.11 2.22
CA VAL A 13 -5.32 7.30 2.74
C VAL A 13 -4.80 6.28 3.75
N ALA A 14 -3.75 5.53 3.41
CA ALA A 14 -3.16 4.57 4.33
C ALA A 14 -2.68 5.25 5.62
N ASN A 15 -1.96 6.35 5.53
CA ASN A 15 -1.45 7.09 6.70
C ASN A 15 -2.57 7.65 7.60
N SER A 16 -3.78 7.84 7.07
CA SER A 16 -4.95 8.28 7.84
C SER A 16 -5.66 7.14 8.60
N CYS A 17 -5.37 5.87 8.28
CA CYS A 17 -6.07 4.73 8.84
C CYS A 17 -5.56 4.36 10.24
N GLU A 18 -6.46 3.88 11.09
CA GLU A 18 -6.09 3.39 12.42
C GLU A 18 -5.14 2.18 12.35
N GLY A 19 -4.06 2.23 13.14
CA GLY A 19 -3.09 1.14 13.25
C GLY A 19 -2.13 1.02 12.07
N VAL A 20 -2.13 1.99 11.14
CA VAL A 20 -1.03 2.22 10.20
C VAL A 20 0.08 3.00 10.91
N PHE A 21 1.31 2.51 10.79
CA PHE A 21 2.51 3.16 11.32
C PHE A 21 3.18 4.07 10.30
N GLY A 22 2.95 3.81 9.01
CA GLY A 22 3.43 4.65 7.92
C GLY A 22 3.22 3.98 6.55
N SER A 23 3.09 4.81 5.52
CA SER A 23 2.97 4.42 4.12
C SER A 23 3.79 5.35 3.23
N ARG A 24 4.46 4.78 2.22
CA ARG A 24 5.22 5.54 1.23
C ARG A 24 5.29 4.82 -0.12
N MET A 25 5.64 5.55 -1.18
CA MET A 25 5.99 4.95 -2.47
C MET A 25 7.18 3.98 -2.36
N THR A 26 7.15 2.92 -3.17
CA THR A 26 8.26 1.97 -3.37
C THR A 26 8.59 1.80 -4.86
N GLY A 27 9.84 1.53 -5.20
CA GLY A 27 10.31 1.43 -6.58
C GLY A 27 10.63 2.79 -7.23
N GLY A 28 10.54 2.85 -8.56
CA GLY A 28 11.00 3.98 -9.38
C GLY A 28 10.10 5.21 -9.43
N GLY A 29 8.82 5.08 -9.06
CA GLY A 29 7.82 6.17 -9.13
C GLY A 29 7.12 6.29 -10.49
N PHE A 30 6.46 7.44 -10.70
CA PHE A 30 5.57 7.73 -11.85
C PHE A 30 4.42 6.72 -11.99
N GLY A 31 3.91 6.26 -10.85
CA GLY A 31 2.98 5.14 -10.71
C GLY A 31 3.63 3.95 -9.99
N GLY A 32 2.93 2.82 -9.93
CA GLY A 32 3.39 1.60 -9.27
C GLY A 32 2.76 1.40 -7.89
N CYS A 33 3.58 1.14 -6.87
CA CYS A 33 3.11 0.65 -5.57
C CYS A 33 3.49 1.55 -4.41
N THR A 34 2.68 1.50 -3.35
CA THR A 34 3.05 1.95 -2.01
C THR A 34 3.34 0.75 -1.11
N VAL A 35 4.10 0.96 -0.04
CA VAL A 35 4.29 -0.01 1.04
C VAL A 35 3.76 0.60 2.32
N THR A 36 2.84 -0.10 2.97
CA THR A 36 2.22 0.31 4.23
C THR A 36 2.61 -0.64 5.35
N LEU A 37 3.17 -0.10 6.42
CA LEU A 37 3.43 -0.83 7.66
C LEU A 37 2.26 -0.61 8.62
N LEU A 38 1.64 -1.68 9.09
CA LEU A 38 0.43 -1.62 9.92
C LEU A 38 0.33 -2.79 10.90
N ARG A 39 -0.58 -2.68 11.88
CA ARG A 39 -0.95 -3.79 12.76
C ARG A 39 -1.65 -4.87 11.96
N ARG A 40 -1.26 -6.14 12.16
CA ARG A 40 -1.87 -7.31 11.48
C ARG A 40 -3.39 -7.35 11.64
N THR A 41 -3.91 -6.99 12.81
CA THR A 41 -5.36 -6.98 13.08
C THR A 41 -6.14 -5.92 12.31
N GLN A 42 -5.46 -4.97 11.66
CA GLN A 42 -6.08 -3.88 10.89
C GLN A 42 -6.04 -4.10 9.38
N VAL A 43 -5.49 -5.22 8.90
CA VAL A 43 -5.30 -5.47 7.45
C VAL A 43 -6.60 -5.35 6.67
N GLU A 44 -7.67 -6.05 7.09
CA GLU A 44 -8.94 -6.06 6.35
C GLU A 44 -9.58 -4.65 6.29
N ALA A 45 -9.58 -3.92 7.40
CA ALA A 45 -10.15 -2.58 7.49
C ALA A 45 -9.38 -1.57 6.61
N VAL A 46 -8.04 -1.63 6.64
CA VAL A 46 -7.18 -0.75 5.83
C VAL A 46 -7.33 -1.07 4.33
N VAL A 47 -7.38 -2.36 3.95
CA VAL A 47 -7.57 -2.78 2.55
C VAL A 47 -8.93 -2.28 2.02
N ALA A 48 -10.00 -2.45 2.78
CA ALA A 48 -11.33 -1.98 2.39
C ALA A 48 -11.36 -0.46 2.20
N THR A 49 -10.73 0.28 3.13
CA THR A 49 -10.63 1.74 3.06
C THR A 49 -9.84 2.20 1.83
N LEU A 50 -8.68 1.59 1.57
CA LEU A 50 -7.87 1.90 0.39
C LEU A 50 -8.65 1.64 -0.91
N ALA A 51 -9.31 0.49 -1.02
CA ALA A 51 -10.10 0.15 -2.20
C ALA A 51 -11.23 1.15 -2.45
N GLN A 52 -11.97 1.52 -1.40
CA GLN A 52 -13.08 2.46 -1.51
C GLN A 52 -12.61 3.87 -1.88
N GLU A 53 -11.63 4.41 -1.16
CA GLU A 53 -11.15 5.79 -1.34
C GLU A 53 -10.46 5.95 -2.70
N TYR A 54 -9.64 4.96 -3.10
CA TYR A 54 -8.95 4.97 -4.38
C TYR A 54 -9.92 4.87 -5.56
N GLN A 55 -10.89 3.95 -5.52
CA GLN A 55 -11.92 3.82 -6.55
C GLN A 55 -12.77 5.08 -6.66
N ARG A 56 -13.12 5.70 -5.53
CA ARG A 56 -13.91 6.94 -5.51
C ARG A 56 -13.18 8.10 -6.19
N ALA A 57 -11.88 8.23 -5.96
CA ALA A 57 -11.10 9.35 -6.48
C ALA A 57 -10.61 9.14 -7.92
N THR A 58 -10.29 7.91 -8.31
CA THR A 58 -9.61 7.62 -9.59
C THR A 58 -10.49 6.86 -10.59
N GLY A 59 -11.55 6.20 -10.13
CA GLY A 59 -12.32 5.25 -10.94
C GLY A 59 -11.61 3.90 -11.17
N LEU A 60 -10.44 3.69 -10.56
CA LEU A 60 -9.63 2.48 -10.69
C LEU A 60 -9.70 1.63 -9.42
N THR A 61 -9.56 0.31 -9.57
CA THR A 61 -9.51 -0.62 -8.44
C THR A 61 -8.05 -0.93 -8.12
N PRO A 62 -7.59 -0.72 -6.87
CA PRO A 62 -6.21 -1.05 -6.51
C PRO A 62 -6.06 -2.55 -6.24
N GLU A 63 -4.89 -3.10 -6.54
CA GLU A 63 -4.48 -4.41 -6.07
C GLU A 63 -3.71 -4.29 -4.76
N VAL A 64 -4.05 -5.11 -3.76
CA VAL A 64 -3.40 -5.07 -2.46
C VAL A 64 -2.90 -6.46 -2.07
N TYR A 65 -1.64 -6.53 -1.68
CA TYR A 65 -0.95 -7.76 -1.29
C TYR A 65 -0.55 -7.68 0.18
N ALA A 66 -1.07 -8.58 1.00
CA ALA A 66 -0.60 -8.77 2.36
C ALA A 66 0.70 -9.57 2.33
N CYS A 67 1.82 -8.91 2.61
CA CYS A 67 3.15 -9.50 2.52
C CYS A 67 3.84 -9.54 3.89
N GLU A 68 4.70 -10.52 4.08
CA GLU A 68 5.62 -10.62 5.22
C GLU A 68 7.06 -10.63 4.71
N ALA A 69 8.00 -10.11 5.50
CA ALA A 69 9.41 -10.16 5.14
C ALA A 69 9.90 -11.62 5.16
N GLY A 70 10.30 -12.13 4.01
CA GLY A 70 10.81 -13.49 3.83
C GLY A 70 12.31 -13.53 3.51
N PRO A 71 12.93 -14.73 3.56
CA PRO A 71 14.31 -14.92 3.13
C PRO A 71 14.45 -14.68 1.62
N GLY A 72 15.66 -14.31 1.19
CA GLY A 72 16.03 -14.32 -0.23
C GLY A 72 16.17 -15.73 -0.79
N VAL A 73 16.50 -15.81 -2.08
CA VAL A 73 16.76 -17.09 -2.77
C VAL A 73 17.91 -17.84 -2.10
N ARG A 74 17.77 -19.17 -1.97
CA ARG A 74 18.78 -20.09 -1.45
C ARG A 74 18.66 -21.43 -2.18
N GLU A 75 19.74 -22.21 -2.18
CA GLU A 75 19.70 -23.61 -2.63
C GLU A 75 18.93 -24.45 -1.60
N ASP A 76 18.04 -25.33 -2.07
CA ASP A 76 17.34 -26.27 -1.21
C ASP A 76 18.29 -27.42 -0.84
N ALA A 77 18.34 -27.78 0.45
CA ALA A 77 19.20 -28.83 0.99
C ALA A 77 18.65 -30.24 0.74
#